data_AF-A0A392N5Q3-F1
#
_entry.id   AF-A0A392N5Q3-F1
#
_cell.length_a   1.000
_cell.length_b   1.000
_cell.length_c   1.000
_cell.angle_alpha   90.00
_cell.angle_beta   90.00
_cell.angle_gamma   90.00
#
_symmetry.space_group_name_H-M   'P 1'
#
loop_
_entity.id
_entity.type
_entity.pdbx_description
1 polymer ?
#
loop_
_entity_poly.entity_id
_entity_poly.type
_entity_poly.pdbx_seq_one_letter_code
_entity_poly.pdbx_strand_id
1 'polypeptide(L)'
;MWTPWLNSPRRHRNSPPSSPSSPSHCRTLSVNFSCSSFKDIQSLIQEKPEPNLPKSPSLFRRVRISTTFLRALGAASRTTVTPSSKVTLPPGLENRVVIYYTSLRVVRRTFDDCRAVRAILRCFRVAVDERDVSIDDNFREELNGILNRKSVTLPRVFIGGVYIGGVDDVKQLHENGELNRLIERLPKSNQNGCCDCCGGFRFVVCDECNGSHKVFTEKNGFRSCLSCNANGLIRCPACFFVLPRHTR
;
A
#
# COMPACT_ATOMS: atom_id res chain seq x y z
N MET A 1 32.47 -38.49 -24.31
CA MET A 1 33.20 -37.90 -23.17
C MET A 1 32.23 -36.98 -22.45
N TRP A 2 31.73 -37.40 -21.28
CA TRP A 2 30.73 -36.69 -20.48
C TRP A 2 31.38 -36.27 -19.15
N THR A 3 31.08 -35.05 -18.68
CA THR A 3 31.63 -34.44 -17.47
C THR A 3 30.94 -34.97 -16.19
N PRO A 4 31.67 -35.28 -15.10
CA PRO A 4 31.09 -35.80 -13.87
C PRO A 4 31.05 -34.75 -12.75
N TRP A 5 29.93 -34.06 -12.57
CA TRP A 5 29.65 -33.30 -11.34
C TRP A 5 28.19 -33.52 -10.91
N LEU A 6 27.93 -34.73 -10.44
CA LEU A 6 26.77 -35.08 -9.63
C LEU A 6 27.33 -35.81 -8.40
N ASN A 7 27.39 -35.12 -7.26
CA ASN A 7 27.36 -35.79 -5.97
C ASN A 7 26.74 -34.88 -4.90
N SER A 8 25.60 -35.34 -4.42
CA SER A 8 24.81 -34.80 -3.31
C SER A 8 25.35 -35.34 -1.98
N PRO A 9 25.45 -34.54 -0.91
CA PRO A 9 25.67 -35.08 0.43
C PRO A 9 24.36 -35.53 1.09
N ARG A 10 24.43 -36.71 1.70
CA ARG A 10 23.35 -37.45 2.35
C ARG A 10 22.73 -36.72 3.56
N ARG A 11 21.44 -37.05 3.76
CA ARG A 11 20.60 -36.74 4.93
C ARG A 11 21.22 -37.25 6.22
N HIS A 12 21.26 -36.40 7.24
CA HIS A 12 21.14 -36.82 8.63
C HIS A 12 19.74 -36.45 9.15
N ARG A 13 19.07 -37.45 9.72
CA ARG A 13 17.71 -37.42 10.28
C ARG A 13 17.89 -37.47 11.80
N ASN A 14 17.30 -36.54 12.54
CA ASN A 14 17.09 -36.66 14.00
C ASN A 14 15.75 -36.01 14.38
N SER A 15 14.98 -36.77 15.16
CA SER A 15 13.58 -36.58 15.58
C SER A 15 13.45 -35.58 16.75
N PRO A 16 12.22 -35.11 17.09
CA PRO A 16 11.99 -34.05 18.09
C PRO A 16 11.71 -34.63 19.50
N PRO A 17 11.92 -33.86 20.59
CA PRO A 17 11.30 -34.15 21.87
C PRO A 17 10.14 -33.19 22.22
N SER A 18 9.33 -33.67 23.16
CA SER A 18 7.96 -33.32 23.54
C SER A 18 7.78 -32.19 24.57
N SER A 19 6.55 -31.65 24.61
CA SER A 19 6.01 -30.62 25.52
C SER A 19 5.95 -31.04 27.00
N PRO A 20 5.94 -30.06 27.94
CA PRO A 20 4.89 -30.09 28.97
C PRO A 20 4.28 -28.71 29.34
N SER A 21 2.97 -28.76 29.58
CA SER A 21 2.06 -27.98 30.46
C SER A 21 2.44 -26.61 31.07
N SER A 22 1.52 -25.65 30.90
CA SER A 22 1.25 -24.43 31.71
C SER A 22 0.78 -24.79 33.16
N PRO A 23 0.65 -23.86 34.16
CA PRO A 23 0.46 -22.40 34.04
C PRO A 23 1.13 -21.46 35.08
N SER A 24 1.00 -20.15 34.77
CA SER A 24 0.81 -18.99 35.68
C SER A 24 1.97 -17.98 35.92
N HIS A 25 1.55 -16.71 35.80
CA HIS A 25 2.15 -15.42 36.22
C HIS A 25 3.14 -14.67 35.31
N CYS A 26 2.64 -13.50 34.86
CA CYS A 26 3.30 -12.43 34.14
C CYS A 26 4.56 -11.90 34.85
N ARG A 27 5.70 -11.84 34.15
CA ARG A 27 6.73 -10.82 34.36
C ARG A 27 7.36 -10.39 33.03
N THR A 28 7.42 -9.08 32.86
CA THR A 28 8.05 -8.29 31.81
C THR A 28 9.50 -8.70 31.59
N LEU A 29 9.85 -9.16 30.38
CA LEU A 29 11.23 -9.47 29.98
C LEU A 29 11.92 -8.20 29.49
N SER A 30 12.88 -7.71 30.27
CA SER A 30 13.86 -6.71 29.88
C SER A 30 14.90 -7.32 28.93
N VAL A 31 15.06 -6.72 27.75
CA VAL A 31 16.02 -7.16 26.73
C VAL A 31 17.42 -6.66 27.11
N ASN A 32 18.26 -7.53 27.67
CA ASN A 32 19.69 -7.24 27.84
C ASN A 32 20.41 -7.46 26.50
N PHE A 33 20.85 -6.37 25.87
CA PHE A 33 21.73 -6.41 24.70
C PHE A 33 23.17 -6.68 25.15
N SER A 34 23.79 -7.74 24.63
CA SER A 34 25.24 -7.96 24.73
C SER A 34 25.91 -7.51 23.43
N CYS A 35 26.36 -6.24 23.38
CA CYS A 35 27.31 -5.78 22.37
C CYS A 35 28.19 -4.67 22.93
N SER A 36 29.50 -4.80 22.71
CA SER A 36 30.60 -4.04 23.31
C SER A 36 30.73 -2.57 22.85
N SER A 37 29.73 -1.95 22.21
CA SER A 37 29.90 -0.64 21.54
C SER A 37 28.96 0.49 21.99
N PHE A 38 28.18 0.33 23.06
CA PHE A 38 27.30 1.41 23.57
C PHE A 38 27.32 1.48 25.10
N LYS A 39 28.38 2.04 25.69
CA LYS A 39 28.44 2.28 27.13
C LYS A 39 27.66 3.53 27.59
N ASP A 40 27.21 4.37 26.66
CA ASP A 40 26.63 5.68 26.98
C ASP A 40 25.10 5.71 27.11
N ILE A 41 24.41 4.59 26.93
CA ILE A 41 22.95 4.54 27.05
C ILE A 41 22.53 4.22 28.51
N GLN A 42 23.38 3.56 29.28
CA GLN A 42 23.06 3.11 30.64
C GLN A 42 23.11 4.24 31.68
N SER A 43 23.72 5.38 31.34
CA SER A 43 23.75 6.60 32.17
C SER A 43 22.49 7.46 32.06
N LEU A 44 21.61 7.20 31.09
CA LEU A 44 20.38 7.96 30.88
C LEU A 44 19.17 7.43 31.67
N ILE A 45 19.32 6.28 32.35
CA ILE A 45 18.23 5.59 33.07
C ILE A 45 18.35 5.75 34.60
N GLN A 46 19.35 6.46 35.11
CA GLN A 46 19.43 6.77 36.54
C GLN A 46 18.75 8.12 36.86
N GLU A 47 17.58 8.04 37.49
CA GLU A 47 16.96 9.17 38.19
C GLU A 47 17.80 9.55 39.42
N LYS A 48 18.14 10.84 39.53
CA LYS A 48 18.90 11.42 40.65
C LYS A 48 17.93 12.02 41.68
N PRO A 49 18.12 11.86 43.00
CA PRO A 49 17.22 12.42 44.01
C PRO A 49 17.48 13.91 44.30
N GLU A 50 16.40 14.66 44.51
CA GLU A 50 16.31 16.09 44.90
C GLU A 50 16.81 16.39 46.34
N PRO A 51 17.32 17.60 46.60
CA PRO A 51 17.26 18.18 47.94
C PRO A 51 16.59 19.57 48.01
N ASN A 52 15.50 19.60 48.80
CA ASN A 52 14.95 20.64 49.70
C ASN A 52 15.11 22.15 49.40
N LEU A 53 13.94 22.81 49.37
CA LEU A 53 13.64 24.25 49.29
C LEU A 53 14.09 25.07 50.54
N PRO A 54 14.22 26.42 50.42
CA PRO A 54 13.28 27.27 51.17
C PRO A 54 12.75 28.56 50.47
N LYS A 55 11.44 28.77 50.66
CA LYS A 55 10.60 29.98 50.94
C LYS A 55 10.65 31.29 50.09
N SER A 56 9.56 31.46 49.29
CA SER A 56 8.66 32.64 49.07
C SER A 56 9.14 33.87 48.27
N PRO A 57 8.25 34.76 47.75
CA PRO A 57 6.78 34.74 47.68
C PRO A 57 6.19 34.84 46.24
N SER A 58 4.85 34.89 46.21
CA SER A 58 3.87 34.82 45.11
C SER A 58 3.97 35.85 43.98
N LEU A 59 3.61 35.43 42.75
CA LEU A 59 2.78 36.19 41.80
C LEU A 59 1.94 35.23 40.93
N PHE A 60 0.72 34.93 41.36
CA PHE A 60 -0.26 34.24 40.52
C PHE A 60 -0.86 35.23 39.50
N ARG A 61 -0.47 35.15 38.22
CA ARG A 61 -1.25 35.75 37.13
C ARG A 61 -2.17 34.69 36.53
N ARG A 62 -3.36 34.57 37.12
CA ARG A 62 -4.44 33.69 36.64
C ARG A 62 -5.04 34.31 35.38
N VAL A 63 -4.61 33.87 34.20
CA VAL A 63 -5.34 34.21 32.96
C VAL A 63 -6.58 33.33 32.92
N ARG A 64 -7.76 33.92 33.17
CA ARG A 64 -9.04 33.30 32.84
C ARG A 64 -9.19 33.35 31.32
N ILE A 65 -8.78 32.29 30.62
CA ILE A 65 -9.23 32.08 29.24
C ILE A 65 -10.67 31.57 29.35
N SER A 66 -11.62 32.43 28.99
CA SER A 66 -13.05 32.12 28.99
C SER A 66 -13.33 30.88 28.13
N THR A 67 -13.96 29.87 28.73
CA THR A 67 -14.38 28.62 28.07
C THR A 67 -15.51 28.80 27.03
N THR A 68 -15.91 30.05 26.76
CA THR A 68 -16.85 30.43 25.69
C THR A 68 -16.20 30.53 24.31
N PHE A 69 -14.89 30.74 24.20
CA PHE A 69 -14.22 30.77 22.88
C PHE A 69 -13.90 29.39 22.30
N LEU A 70 -13.90 28.33 23.11
CA LEU A 70 -13.66 26.95 22.63
C LEU A 70 -14.91 26.27 22.08
N ARG A 71 -16.12 26.85 22.23
CA ARG A 71 -17.34 26.31 21.62
C ARG A 71 -17.64 26.85 20.22
N ALA A 72 -16.93 27.87 19.76
CA ALA A 72 -17.15 28.47 18.44
C ALA A 72 -16.39 27.76 17.30
N LEU A 73 -15.39 26.93 17.59
CA LEU A 73 -14.66 26.15 16.57
C LEU A 73 -15.19 24.72 16.35
N GLY A 74 -16.19 24.27 17.11
CA GLY A 74 -16.73 22.91 17.01
C GLY A 74 -17.82 22.71 15.96
N ALA A 75 -18.29 23.78 15.30
CA ALA A 75 -19.47 23.73 14.42
C ALA A 75 -19.18 24.06 12.94
N ALA A 76 -17.92 24.21 12.54
CA ALA A 76 -17.55 24.57 11.17
C ALA A 76 -16.38 23.72 10.65
N SER A 77 -16.57 22.41 10.61
CA SER A 77 -15.86 21.57 9.63
C SER A 77 -16.78 20.42 9.22
N ARG A 78 -17.87 20.81 8.57
CA ARG A 78 -18.53 19.90 7.64
C ARG A 78 -17.70 19.99 6.37
N THR A 79 -16.64 19.19 6.28
CA THR A 79 -15.91 18.95 5.03
C THR A 79 -16.88 18.22 4.11
N THR A 80 -17.80 18.97 3.51
CA THR A 80 -18.43 18.54 2.29
C THR A 80 -17.26 18.34 1.33
N VAL A 81 -17.01 17.09 0.95
CA VAL A 81 -16.20 16.77 -0.22
C VAL A 81 -16.89 17.47 -1.38
N THR A 82 -16.52 18.72 -1.62
CA THR A 82 -16.99 19.48 -2.77
C THR A 82 -16.43 18.73 -3.97
N PRO A 83 -17.26 18.27 -4.93
CA PRO A 83 -16.78 17.55 -6.10
C PRO A 83 -16.00 18.54 -6.97
N SER A 84 -14.73 18.71 -6.64
CA SER A 84 -13.81 19.58 -7.34
C SER A 84 -13.46 18.93 -8.66
N SER A 85 -13.92 19.55 -9.75
CA SER A 85 -13.79 19.14 -11.16
C SER A 85 -14.40 17.77 -11.48
N LYS A 86 -15.36 17.74 -12.41
CA LYS A 86 -15.90 16.51 -13.01
C LYS A 86 -14.75 15.80 -13.76
N VAL A 87 -14.01 14.97 -13.04
CA VAL A 87 -13.02 14.06 -13.60
C VAL A 87 -13.78 12.87 -14.17
N THR A 88 -13.81 12.75 -15.49
CA THR A 88 -14.48 11.63 -16.17
C THR A 88 -13.54 10.43 -16.18
N LEU A 89 -13.89 9.38 -15.45
CA LEU A 89 -13.15 8.12 -15.48
C LEU A 89 -13.53 7.28 -16.71
N PRO A 90 -12.62 6.44 -17.22
CA PRO A 90 -12.94 5.43 -18.21
C PRO A 90 -14.15 4.56 -17.79
N PRO A 91 -15.05 4.20 -18.73
CA PRO A 91 -16.18 3.33 -18.45
C PRO A 91 -15.75 2.01 -17.81
N GLY A 92 -16.39 1.63 -16.71
CA GLY A 92 -16.11 0.38 -15.98
C GLY A 92 -15.25 0.51 -14.70
N LEU A 93 -14.76 1.72 -14.41
CA LEU A 93 -14.03 2.05 -13.17
C LEU A 93 -14.92 2.61 -12.05
N GLU A 94 -16.22 2.78 -12.32
CA GLU A 94 -17.16 3.49 -11.44
C GLU A 94 -17.58 2.70 -10.21
N ASN A 95 -17.44 1.37 -10.20
CA ASN A 95 -17.87 0.50 -9.09
C ASN A 95 -16.71 -0.23 -8.40
N ARG A 96 -15.52 0.35 -8.37
CA ARG A 96 -14.33 -0.25 -7.72
C ARG A 96 -13.41 0.81 -7.14
N VAL A 97 -12.45 0.37 -6.33
CA VAL A 97 -11.32 1.20 -5.92
C VAL A 97 -10.23 1.07 -6.97
N VAL A 98 -9.72 2.19 -7.49
CA VAL A 98 -8.60 2.22 -8.44
C VAL A 98 -7.46 3.00 -7.81
N ILE A 99 -6.26 2.43 -7.83
CA ILE A 99 -5.04 3.11 -7.37
C ILE A 99 -4.00 3.10 -8.48
N TYR A 100 -3.54 4.30 -8.85
CA TYR A 100 -2.35 4.49 -9.66
C TYR A 100 -1.17 4.68 -8.72
N TYR A 101 -0.17 3.83 -8.85
CA TYR A 101 1.02 3.84 -8.02
C TYR A 101 2.24 3.44 -8.84
N THR A 102 3.43 3.52 -8.25
CA THR A 102 4.65 2.92 -8.80
C THR A 102 5.24 1.94 -7.78
N SER A 103 5.72 0.79 -8.26
CA SER A 103 6.53 -0.14 -7.45
C SER A 103 8.02 0.18 -7.46
N LEU A 104 8.47 1.07 -8.36
CA LEU A 104 9.86 1.49 -8.43
C LEU A 104 10.26 2.27 -7.17
N ARG A 105 11.47 2.00 -6.69
CA ARG A 105 12.06 2.62 -5.49
C ARG A 105 12.98 3.80 -5.79
N VAL A 106 12.83 4.41 -6.97
CA VAL A 106 13.71 5.50 -7.45
C VAL A 106 13.59 6.71 -6.53
N VAL A 107 12.37 7.11 -6.18
CA VAL A 107 12.10 8.19 -5.23
C VAL A 107 11.53 7.58 -3.94
N ARG A 108 12.34 7.56 -2.88
CA ARG A 108 11.99 6.90 -1.60
C ARG A 108 10.64 7.38 -1.05
N ARG A 109 10.43 8.70 -0.99
CA ARG A 109 9.16 9.29 -0.51
C ARG A 109 7.96 8.76 -1.29
N THR A 110 8.00 8.84 -2.62
CA THR A 110 6.92 8.35 -3.48
C THR A 110 6.67 6.85 -3.31
N PHE A 111 7.73 6.05 -3.18
CA PHE A 111 7.60 4.62 -2.93
C PHE A 111 6.93 4.33 -1.58
N ASP A 112 7.35 5.02 -0.52
CA ASP A 112 6.79 4.87 0.82
C ASP A 112 5.31 5.31 0.85
N ASP A 113 4.97 6.41 0.18
CA ASP A 113 3.60 6.90 0.04
C ASP A 113 2.71 5.89 -0.70
N CYS A 114 3.19 5.37 -1.84
CA CYS A 114 2.51 4.32 -2.59
C CYS A 114 2.32 3.05 -1.76
N ARG A 115 3.35 2.63 -0.99
CA ARG A 115 3.28 1.46 -0.11
C ARG A 115 2.25 1.67 1.00
N ALA A 116 2.22 2.84 1.62
CA ALA A 116 1.30 3.17 2.70
C ALA A 116 -0.16 3.11 2.23
N VAL A 117 -0.49 3.76 1.10
CA VAL A 117 -1.84 3.74 0.55
C VAL A 117 -2.28 2.31 0.18
N ARG A 118 -1.41 1.52 -0.46
CA ARG A 118 -1.71 0.11 -0.76
C ARG A 118 -1.99 -0.71 0.50
N ALA A 119 -1.20 -0.49 1.56
CA ALA A 119 -1.41 -1.18 2.84
C ALA A 119 -2.77 -0.83 3.47
N ILE A 120 -3.12 0.46 3.51
CA ILE A 120 -4.41 0.94 4.02
C ILE A 120 -5.57 0.28 3.26
N LEU A 121 -5.56 0.33 1.93
CA LEU A 121 -6.65 -0.21 1.11
C LEU A 121 -6.82 -1.73 1.27
N ARG A 122 -5.72 -2.47 1.47
CA ARG A 122 -5.76 -3.92 1.71
C ARG A 122 -6.45 -4.30 3.00
N CYS A 123 -6.41 -3.45 4.03
CA CYS A 123 -7.10 -3.70 5.29
C CYS A 123 -8.63 -3.79 5.15
N PHE A 124 -9.21 -3.09 4.16
CA PHE A 124 -10.67 -3.03 3.96
C PHE A 124 -11.26 -4.22 3.18
N ARG A 125 -10.42 -5.16 2.69
CA ARG A 125 -10.84 -6.34 1.90
C ARG A 125 -11.78 -6.00 0.73
N VAL A 126 -11.60 -4.83 0.12
CA VAL A 126 -12.31 -4.39 -1.09
C VAL A 126 -11.55 -4.83 -2.34
N ALA A 127 -12.27 -4.99 -3.46
CA ALA A 127 -11.63 -5.21 -4.75
C ALA A 127 -10.89 -3.93 -5.19
N VAL A 128 -9.56 -3.98 -5.17
CA VAL A 128 -8.68 -2.88 -5.59
C VAL A 128 -8.08 -3.19 -6.96
N ASP A 129 -8.35 -2.31 -7.92
CA ASP A 129 -7.67 -2.25 -9.21
C ASP A 129 -6.33 -1.50 -9.04
N GLU A 130 -5.28 -2.27 -8.79
CA GLU A 130 -3.91 -1.79 -8.67
C GLU A 130 -3.31 -1.56 -10.07
N ARG A 131 -3.02 -0.29 -10.39
CA ARG A 131 -2.42 0.17 -11.66
C ARG A 131 -1.02 0.69 -11.43
N ASP A 132 -0.04 -0.14 -11.77
CA ASP A 132 1.37 0.23 -11.66
C ASP A 132 1.83 0.98 -12.91
N VAL A 133 1.99 2.30 -12.79
CA VAL A 133 2.37 3.16 -13.92
C VAL A 133 3.81 2.98 -14.37
N SER A 134 4.60 2.20 -13.63
CA SER A 134 5.95 1.80 -14.06
C SER A 134 6.00 0.46 -14.78
N ILE A 135 4.91 -0.32 -14.75
CA ILE A 135 4.79 -1.59 -15.47
C ILE A 135 4.08 -1.40 -16.81
N ASP A 136 3.12 -0.47 -16.87
CA ASP A 136 2.32 -0.20 -18.07
C ASP A 136 2.18 1.31 -18.30
N ASP A 137 2.78 1.80 -19.39
CA ASP A 137 2.73 3.21 -19.77
C ASP A 137 1.31 3.68 -20.11
N ASN A 138 0.43 2.77 -20.54
CA ASN A 138 -0.97 3.11 -20.79
C ASN A 138 -1.66 3.63 -19.52
N PHE A 139 -1.29 3.13 -18.34
CA PHE A 139 -1.84 3.65 -17.08
C PHE A 139 -1.33 5.06 -16.76
N ARG A 140 -0.10 5.38 -17.17
CA ARG A 140 0.44 6.73 -17.02
C ARG A 140 -0.31 7.71 -17.93
N GLU A 141 -0.51 7.33 -19.19
CA GLU A 141 -1.27 8.11 -20.16
C GLU A 141 -2.72 8.30 -19.74
N GLU A 142 -3.38 7.22 -19.30
CA GLU A 142 -4.73 7.22 -18.75
C GLU A 142 -4.84 8.18 -17.55
N LEU A 143 -3.94 8.09 -16.58
CA LEU A 143 -3.93 8.98 -15.40
C LEU A 143 -3.74 10.45 -15.78
N ASN A 144 -2.84 10.73 -16.72
CA ASN A 144 -2.58 12.08 -17.22
C ASN A 144 -3.81 12.65 -17.95
N GLY A 145 -4.51 11.82 -18.72
CA GLY A 145 -5.76 12.17 -19.40
C GLY A 145 -6.90 12.46 -18.41
N ILE A 146 -7.07 11.60 -17.40
CA ILE A 146 -8.07 11.77 -16.34
C ILE A 146 -7.87 13.11 -15.59
N LEU A 147 -6.62 13.45 -15.26
CA LEU A 147 -6.30 14.64 -14.47
C LEU A 147 -5.98 15.89 -15.31
N ASN A 148 -5.99 15.78 -16.64
CA ASN A 148 -5.56 16.83 -17.58
C ASN A 148 -4.20 17.46 -17.21
N ARG A 149 -3.24 16.63 -16.79
CA ARG A 149 -1.90 17.06 -16.32
C ARG A 149 -0.82 16.17 -16.92
N LYS A 150 0.30 16.78 -17.34
CA LYS A 150 1.44 16.05 -17.92
C LYS A 150 2.30 15.30 -16.90
N SER A 151 2.30 15.78 -15.65
CA SER A 151 3.08 15.20 -14.56
C SER A 151 2.22 15.19 -13.30
N VAL A 152 1.93 13.99 -12.82
CA VAL A 152 1.11 13.76 -11.65
C VAL A 152 1.96 13.07 -10.60
N THR A 153 1.94 13.57 -9.36
CA THR A 153 2.60 12.88 -8.24
C THR A 153 1.78 11.68 -7.81
N LEU A 154 2.45 10.60 -7.43
CA LEU A 154 1.82 9.34 -7.00
C LEU A 154 1.86 9.23 -5.47
N PRO A 155 0.95 8.45 -4.86
CA PRO A 155 -0.15 7.69 -5.49
C PRO A 155 -1.34 8.57 -5.88
N ARG A 156 -2.24 8.05 -6.73
CA ARG A 156 -3.55 8.65 -7.03
C ARG A 156 -4.66 7.63 -6.87
N VAL A 157 -5.70 7.99 -6.12
CA VAL A 157 -6.78 7.08 -5.73
C VAL A 157 -8.13 7.57 -6.20
N PHE A 158 -8.91 6.64 -6.73
CA PHE A 158 -10.29 6.80 -7.12
C PHE A 158 -11.14 5.74 -6.42
N ILE A 159 -12.30 6.13 -5.89
CA ILE A 159 -13.22 5.24 -5.20
C ILE A 159 -14.61 5.46 -5.77
N GLY A 160 -15.22 4.41 -6.31
CA GLY A 160 -16.60 4.46 -6.77
C GLY A 160 -16.84 5.54 -7.83
N GLY A 161 -15.89 5.71 -8.75
CA GLY A 161 -15.98 6.74 -9.79
C GLY A 161 -15.51 8.14 -9.37
N VAL A 162 -15.20 8.37 -8.08
CA VAL A 162 -14.85 9.69 -7.55
C VAL A 162 -13.34 9.78 -7.31
N TYR A 163 -12.73 10.89 -7.73
CA TYR A 163 -11.33 11.19 -7.42
C TYR A 163 -11.18 11.58 -5.94
N ILE A 164 -10.35 10.84 -5.22
CA ILE A 164 -10.11 11.06 -3.79
C ILE A 164 -8.89 11.94 -3.55
N GLY A 165 -7.79 11.68 -4.26
CA GLY A 165 -6.56 12.44 -4.08
C GLY A 165 -5.30 11.59 -4.00
N GLY A 166 -4.33 12.09 -3.24
CA GLY A 166 -3.03 11.47 -3.00
C GLY A 166 -2.93 10.75 -1.65
N VAL A 167 -1.71 10.60 -1.15
CA VAL A 167 -1.43 9.88 0.11
C VAL A 167 -2.05 10.57 1.33
N ASP A 168 -1.96 11.90 1.41
CA ASP A 168 -2.41 12.65 2.58
C ASP A 168 -3.94 12.61 2.69
N ASP A 169 -4.63 12.79 1.57
CA ASP A 169 -6.09 12.71 1.48
C ASP A 169 -6.60 11.33 1.95
N VAL A 170 -5.94 10.26 1.50
CA VAL A 170 -6.33 8.89 1.88
C VAL A 170 -6.02 8.61 3.36
N LYS A 171 -4.87 9.07 3.88
CA LYS A 171 -4.53 8.93 5.30
C LYS A 171 -5.54 9.67 6.18
N GLN A 172 -5.87 10.90 5.83
CA GLN A 172 -6.86 11.70 6.56
C GLN A 172 -8.23 11.03 6.56
N LEU A 173 -8.71 10.53 5.41
CA LEU A 173 -9.98 9.80 5.34
C LEU A 173 -9.94 8.49 6.13
N HIS A 174 -8.80 7.81 6.19
CA HIS A 174 -8.61 6.61 6.96
C HIS A 174 -8.69 6.88 8.48
N GLU A 175 -7.96 7.89 8.95
CA GLU A 175 -7.90 8.30 10.35
C GLU A 175 -9.26 8.79 10.86
N ASN A 176 -10.01 9.50 10.01
CA ASN A 176 -11.36 10.00 10.34
C ASN A 176 -12.46 8.93 10.19
N GLY A 177 -12.13 7.73 9.71
CA GLY A 177 -13.08 6.63 9.48
C GLY A 177 -14.03 6.83 8.28
N GLU A 178 -13.91 7.93 7.54
CA GLU A 178 -14.75 8.22 6.36
C GLU A 178 -14.42 7.31 5.18
N LEU A 179 -13.17 6.87 5.07
CA LEU A 179 -12.73 5.94 4.02
C LEU A 179 -13.56 4.65 4.03
N ASN A 180 -13.90 4.14 5.21
CA ASN A 180 -14.72 2.93 5.34
C ASN A 180 -16.11 3.14 4.75
N ARG A 181 -16.74 4.29 4.99
CA ARG A 181 -18.09 4.61 4.48
C ARG A 181 -18.13 4.70 2.96
N LEU A 182 -17.05 5.17 2.34
CA LEU A 182 -16.91 5.22 0.88
C LEU A 182 -16.76 3.81 0.29
N ILE A 183 -16.02 2.94 0.98
CA ILE A 183 -15.71 1.57 0.54
C ILE A 183 -16.86 0.59 0.78
N GLU A 184 -17.64 0.76 1.85
CA GLU A 184 -18.75 -0.15 2.21
C GLU A 184 -19.78 -0.36 1.10
N ARG A 185 -19.90 0.61 0.18
CA ARG A 185 -20.83 0.56 -0.97
C ARG A 185 -20.29 -0.23 -2.15
N LEU A 186 -19.03 -0.66 -2.11
CA LEU A 186 -18.34 -1.32 -3.20
C LEU A 186 -18.31 -2.85 -3.03
N PRO A 187 -18.18 -3.61 -4.14
CA PRO A 187 -18.04 -5.05 -4.07
C PRO A 187 -16.80 -5.45 -3.25
N LYS A 188 -17.02 -6.35 -2.29
CA LYS A 188 -15.94 -6.93 -1.49
C LYS A 188 -15.08 -7.86 -2.34
N SER A 189 -13.79 -7.94 -2.03
CA SER A 189 -12.88 -8.88 -2.67
C SER A 189 -12.94 -10.24 -2.00
N ASN A 190 -13.09 -11.30 -2.81
CA ASN A 190 -12.92 -12.69 -2.35
C ASN A 190 -11.43 -13.13 -2.38
N GLN A 191 -10.52 -12.29 -2.87
CA GLN A 191 -9.10 -12.62 -3.00
C GLN A 191 -8.37 -12.27 -1.70
N ASN A 192 -7.77 -13.29 -1.06
CA ASN A 192 -7.00 -13.21 0.18
C ASN A 192 -5.61 -12.54 0.01
N GLY A 193 -5.54 -11.40 -0.67
CA GLY A 193 -4.33 -10.57 -0.80
C GLY A 193 -3.26 -11.11 -1.74
N CYS A 194 -3.14 -12.43 -1.91
CA CYS A 194 -2.22 -13.08 -2.85
C CYS A 194 -3.01 -13.87 -3.89
N CYS A 195 -2.61 -13.74 -5.16
CA CYS A 195 -3.17 -14.52 -6.26
C CYS A 195 -2.17 -15.61 -6.63
N ASP A 196 -2.58 -16.87 -6.67
CA ASP A 196 -1.68 -18.00 -6.96
C ASP A 196 -1.07 -17.94 -8.36
N CYS A 197 -1.73 -17.23 -9.29
CA CYS A 197 -1.27 -17.07 -10.66
C CYS A 197 -0.20 -15.98 -10.81
N CYS A 198 -0.40 -14.79 -10.22
CA CYS A 198 0.53 -13.66 -10.40
C CYS A 198 1.33 -13.29 -9.15
N GLY A 199 1.24 -14.04 -8.05
CA GLY A 199 1.91 -13.72 -6.79
C GLY A 199 1.55 -12.34 -6.20
N GLY A 200 0.43 -11.76 -6.63
CA GLY A 200 0.01 -10.41 -6.25
C GLY A 200 0.56 -9.28 -7.13
N PHE A 201 1.36 -9.55 -8.16
CA PHE A 201 1.90 -8.54 -9.09
C PHE A 201 0.88 -7.99 -10.07
N ARG A 202 -0.32 -8.59 -10.17
CA ARG A 202 -1.44 -8.17 -11.05
C ARG A 202 -1.16 -8.30 -12.55
N PHE A 203 0.03 -8.74 -12.92
CA PHE A 203 0.47 -9.01 -14.29
C PHE A 203 1.08 -10.41 -14.40
N VAL A 204 1.01 -10.99 -15.59
CA VAL A 204 1.68 -12.25 -15.96
C VAL A 204 2.33 -12.08 -17.33
N VAL A 205 3.29 -12.94 -17.66
CA VAL A 205 3.94 -12.96 -18.96
C VAL A 205 2.91 -13.26 -20.05
N CYS A 206 3.01 -12.59 -21.19
CA CYS A 206 2.12 -12.82 -22.32
C CYS A 206 2.38 -14.18 -22.97
N ASP A 207 1.33 -14.97 -23.13
CA ASP A 207 1.42 -16.32 -23.71
C ASP A 207 1.64 -16.32 -25.23
N GLU A 208 1.20 -15.27 -25.93
CA GLU A 208 1.35 -15.18 -27.39
C GLU A 208 2.78 -14.86 -27.84
N CYS A 209 3.49 -14.01 -27.09
CA CYS A 209 4.84 -13.57 -27.43
C CYS A 209 5.91 -14.03 -26.43
N ASN A 210 5.53 -14.80 -25.41
CA ASN A 210 6.39 -15.26 -24.32
C ASN A 210 7.20 -14.12 -23.67
N GLY A 211 6.58 -12.95 -23.51
CA GLY A 211 7.22 -11.78 -22.91
C GLY A 211 8.13 -10.97 -23.84
N SER A 212 8.36 -11.40 -25.08
CA SER A 212 9.24 -10.68 -26.01
C SER A 212 8.62 -9.42 -26.62
N HIS A 213 7.29 -9.27 -26.48
CA HIS A 213 6.48 -8.28 -27.21
C HIS A 213 6.63 -8.37 -28.74
N LYS A 214 7.15 -9.49 -29.27
CA LYS A 214 7.36 -9.72 -30.70
C LYS A 214 6.73 -11.05 -31.14
N VAL A 215 6.04 -11.02 -32.27
CA VAL A 215 5.43 -12.21 -32.89
C VAL A 215 5.89 -12.28 -34.33
N PHE A 216 6.32 -13.46 -34.79
CA PHE A 216 6.72 -13.67 -36.17
C PHE A 216 5.56 -14.21 -36.99
N THR A 217 5.37 -13.67 -38.19
CA THR A 217 4.45 -14.22 -39.19
C THR A 217 5.14 -14.31 -40.54
N GLU A 218 4.96 -15.42 -41.24
CA GLU A 218 5.62 -15.68 -42.53
C GLU A 218 5.36 -14.59 -43.57
N LYS A 219 4.16 -13.98 -43.56
CA LYS A 219 3.78 -12.95 -44.52
C LYS A 219 4.37 -11.56 -44.23
N ASN A 220 4.67 -11.24 -42.98
CA ASN A 220 4.98 -9.88 -42.53
C ASN A 220 6.24 -9.78 -41.66
N GLY A 221 6.96 -10.87 -41.45
CA GLY A 221 8.12 -10.91 -40.55
C GLY A 221 7.74 -10.73 -39.08
N PHE A 222 8.64 -10.12 -38.31
CA PHE A 222 8.41 -9.78 -36.90
C PHE A 222 7.53 -8.54 -36.77
N ARG A 223 6.46 -8.64 -35.98
CA ARG A 223 5.60 -7.54 -35.58
C ARG A 223 5.49 -7.46 -34.06
N SER A 224 5.07 -6.31 -33.54
CA SER A 224 4.77 -6.18 -32.11
C SER A 224 3.54 -7.01 -31.73
N CYS A 225 3.57 -7.60 -30.54
CA CYS A 225 2.41 -8.31 -29.99
C CYS A 225 1.31 -7.30 -29.64
N LEU A 226 0.06 -7.59 -30.04
CA LEU A 226 -1.08 -6.70 -29.78
C LEU A 226 -1.84 -7.06 -28.50
N SER A 227 -1.53 -8.22 -27.91
CA SER A 227 -2.22 -8.75 -26.74
C SER A 227 -1.56 -8.38 -25.42
N CYS A 228 -0.40 -7.73 -25.45
CA CYS A 228 0.36 -7.35 -24.25
C CYS A 228 0.92 -5.94 -24.33
N ASN A 229 1.35 -5.41 -23.18
CA ASN A 229 2.03 -4.12 -23.12
C ASN A 229 3.48 -4.21 -23.65
N ALA A 230 4.17 -3.07 -23.73
CA ALA A 230 5.54 -2.97 -24.24
C ALA A 230 6.56 -3.88 -23.50
N ASN A 231 6.25 -4.28 -22.27
CA ASN A 231 7.06 -5.19 -21.45
C ASN A 231 6.74 -6.67 -21.68
N GLY A 232 5.85 -6.99 -22.63
CA GLY A 232 5.43 -8.37 -22.87
C GLY A 232 4.51 -8.93 -21.79
N LEU A 233 3.83 -8.08 -21.03
CA LEU A 233 2.98 -8.48 -19.90
C LEU A 233 1.50 -8.25 -20.20
N ILE A 234 0.67 -9.12 -19.66
CA ILE A 234 -0.80 -8.99 -19.67
C ILE A 234 -1.32 -8.86 -18.24
N ARG A 235 -2.48 -8.22 -18.07
CA ARG A 235 -3.15 -8.19 -16.76
C ARG A 235 -3.53 -9.62 -16.37
N CYS A 236 -3.26 -9.99 -15.12
CA CYS A 236 -3.53 -11.34 -14.63
C CYS A 236 -5.02 -11.70 -14.77
N PRO A 237 -5.36 -12.73 -15.57
CA PRO A 237 -6.76 -13.11 -15.79
C PRO A 237 -7.47 -13.51 -14.49
N ALA A 238 -6.77 -14.19 -13.58
CA ALA A 238 -7.32 -14.57 -12.28
C ALA A 238 -7.61 -13.37 -11.36
N CYS A 239 -6.86 -12.27 -11.50
CA CYS A 239 -7.11 -11.07 -10.71
C CYS A 239 -8.25 -10.21 -11.25
N PHE A 240 -8.39 -10.16 -12.58
CA PHE A 240 -9.27 -9.20 -13.25
C PHE A 240 -10.43 -9.83 -14.00
N PHE A 241 -10.64 -11.16 -13.90
CA PHE A 241 -11.57 -11.96 -14.71
C PHE A 241 -12.79 -11.15 -15.12
N VAL A 242 -12.69 -10.56 -16.32
CA VAL A 242 -13.78 -9.91 -16.99
C VAL A 242 -14.66 -11.09 -17.37
N LEU A 243 -15.91 -11.14 -16.89
CA LEU A 243 -16.88 -12.08 -17.43
C LEU A 243 -16.70 -12.08 -18.95
N PRO A 244 -16.45 -13.25 -19.58
CA PRO A 244 -16.07 -13.28 -20.97
C PRO A 244 -17.12 -12.46 -21.72
N ARG A 245 -16.64 -11.43 -22.45
CA ARG A 245 -17.48 -10.78 -23.44
C ARG A 245 -17.99 -11.92 -24.30
N HIS A 246 -19.28 -12.22 -24.23
CA HIS A 246 -19.93 -13.08 -25.19
C HIS A 246 -19.60 -12.49 -26.56
N THR A 247 -18.61 -13.07 -27.23
CA THR A 247 -18.42 -12.92 -28.66
C THR A 247 -19.69 -13.46 -29.30
N ARG A 248 -20.46 -12.57 -29.93
CA ARG A 248 -21.38 -12.96 -30.98
C ARG A 248 -20.58 -13.26 -32.23
#